data_AF-A0A2N9AIM4-F1
#
_entry.id   AF-A0A2N9AIM4-F1
#
_cell.length_a   1.000
_cell.length_b   1.000
_cell.length_c   1.000
_cell.angle_alpha   90.00
_cell.angle_beta   90.00
_cell.angle_gamma   90.00
#
_symmetry.space_group_name_H-M   'P 1'
#
loop_
_entity.id
_entity.type
_entity.pdbx_description
1 polymer ?
#
loop_
_entity_poly.entity_id
_entity_poly.type
_entity_poly.pdbx_seq_one_letter_code
_entity_poly.pdbx_strand_id
1 'polypeptide(L)'
;MRDGIHPSSVVEDGARLGDGVRIGPFCHIGPDVVLGDGCELVSHVVVAGRTTVGARTRIYPFASIGHPPQDLKFRGEPSTLTVGSDCLIREGVTMNPGTAGGGLETVVGNGCAFLANSHVGHDCRVGDHVIFSNNVMLAGHCTVGNYAILGGGAAVIQFARVGDHAFVGGLSGLENDCIPYGMVLGNRAYLSGLNIIGLQRRGFSREDIHALRRAYRLLFAQEGTLMERVEDVAAEFDTHPAIHEILAFIRAGGKRSICTPRPRLRGGLRRPAVIDPARPLALVAGAGHLPELVAASLDRARRPFRVLAVRGFTERAMRRRADAVVDLLDIPGTLRILKEWAPAAVVPAGGVTRPSPAALLNAAHAVRNRDILKSLAGGDDRLLRAVLSHCSKRTGTGCSASTRSRPTCSAALAGSAGWTRIPTRPSRSPRAGPCSAP
;
A
#
# COMPACT_ATOMS: atom_id res chain seq x y z
N MET A 1 -2.62 2.25 -51.39
CA MET A 1 -2.54 2.18 -49.91
C MET A 1 -1.71 3.37 -49.47
N ARG A 2 -2.07 4.07 -48.39
CA ARG A 2 -1.17 5.10 -47.85
C ARG A 2 0.07 4.36 -47.34
N ASP A 3 1.25 4.73 -47.82
CA ASP A 3 2.51 4.15 -47.35
C ASP A 3 2.56 4.23 -45.81
N GLY A 4 2.83 3.10 -45.15
CA GLY A 4 2.88 3.02 -43.70
C GLY A 4 1.60 2.58 -42.98
N ILE A 5 0.46 2.42 -43.66
CA ILE A 5 -0.78 1.89 -43.05
C ILE A 5 -1.07 0.48 -43.56
N HIS A 6 -1.12 -0.49 -42.65
CA HIS A 6 -1.40 -1.88 -42.97
C HIS A 6 -2.87 -2.07 -43.43
N PRO A 7 -3.15 -2.86 -44.48
CA PRO A 7 -4.51 -3.00 -45.04
C PRO A 7 -5.56 -3.59 -44.11
N SER A 8 -5.15 -4.36 -43.10
CA SER A 8 -6.06 -4.95 -42.11
C SER A 8 -6.45 -3.99 -40.97
N SER A 9 -5.96 -2.75 -41.01
CA SER A 9 -6.25 -1.73 -40.01
C SER A 9 -7.36 -0.82 -40.48
N VAL A 10 -8.19 -0.39 -39.55
CA VAL A 10 -9.31 0.53 -39.79
C VAL A 10 -8.90 1.91 -39.29
N VAL A 11 -8.88 2.87 -40.20
CA VAL A 11 -8.73 4.29 -39.89
C VAL A 11 -10.02 4.95 -40.33
N GLU A 12 -10.80 5.44 -39.37
CA GLU A 12 -12.09 6.08 -39.66
C GLU A 12 -11.92 7.44 -40.33
N ASP A 13 -12.93 7.83 -41.12
CA ASP A 13 -12.97 9.14 -41.77
C ASP A 13 -12.99 10.26 -40.72
N GLY A 14 -12.03 11.19 -40.82
CA GLY A 14 -11.84 12.29 -39.86
C GLY A 14 -10.52 12.23 -39.12
N ALA A 15 -9.95 11.02 -38.96
CA ALA A 15 -8.67 10.83 -38.28
C ALA A 15 -7.55 11.64 -38.95
N ARG A 16 -6.74 12.33 -38.14
CA ARG A 16 -5.66 13.19 -38.61
C ARG A 16 -4.32 12.54 -38.30
N LEU A 17 -3.58 12.20 -39.35
CA LEU A 17 -2.30 11.51 -39.25
C LEU A 17 -1.19 12.45 -39.73
N GLY A 18 -0.17 12.64 -38.89
CA GLY A 18 1.04 13.38 -39.23
C GLY A 18 1.97 12.62 -40.19
N ASP A 19 3.10 13.24 -40.49
CA ASP A 19 4.05 12.72 -41.47
C ASP A 19 4.80 11.49 -40.93
N GLY A 20 4.97 10.46 -41.78
CA GLY A 20 5.73 9.26 -41.42
C GLY A 20 5.09 8.36 -40.36
N VAL A 21 3.79 8.53 -40.09
CA VAL A 21 3.02 7.66 -39.18
C VAL A 21 2.99 6.23 -39.73
N ARG A 22 3.27 5.24 -38.87
CA ARG A 22 3.20 3.81 -39.18
C ARG A 22 2.12 3.13 -38.36
N ILE A 23 1.18 2.48 -39.04
CA ILE A 23 0.09 1.73 -38.44
C ILE A 23 0.19 0.29 -38.92
N GLY A 24 0.66 -0.61 -38.05
CA GLY A 24 0.72 -2.03 -38.32
C GLY A 24 -0.66 -2.69 -38.27
N PRO A 25 -0.73 -4.03 -38.37
CA PRO A 25 -1.97 -4.75 -38.65
C PRO A 25 -2.98 -4.73 -37.50
N PHE A 26 -4.26 -4.78 -37.86
CA PHE A 26 -5.40 -4.91 -36.93
C PHE A 26 -5.51 -3.77 -35.90
N CYS A 27 -5.01 -2.58 -36.26
CA CYS A 27 -5.22 -1.38 -35.46
C CYS A 27 -6.58 -0.74 -35.82
N HIS A 28 -7.15 -0.01 -34.86
CA HIS A 28 -8.37 0.77 -35.05
C HIS A 28 -8.17 2.20 -34.56
N ILE A 29 -8.37 3.18 -35.44
CA ILE A 29 -8.17 4.61 -35.18
C ILE A 29 -9.50 5.33 -35.43
N GLY A 30 -10.06 5.91 -34.37
CA GLY A 30 -11.33 6.63 -34.42
C GLY A 30 -11.26 7.97 -35.16
N PRO A 31 -12.42 8.58 -35.47
CA PRO A 31 -12.52 9.71 -36.38
C PRO A 31 -12.02 11.03 -35.77
N ASP A 32 -12.03 11.15 -34.44
CA ASP A 32 -11.57 12.34 -33.71
C ASP A 32 -10.11 12.21 -33.22
N VAL A 33 -9.39 11.20 -33.70
CA VAL A 33 -8.00 10.95 -33.29
C VAL A 33 -7.02 11.78 -34.10
N VAL A 34 -6.03 12.35 -33.40
CA VAL A 34 -4.89 13.04 -33.98
C VAL A 34 -3.61 12.30 -33.59
N LEU A 35 -2.87 11.78 -34.57
CA LEU A 35 -1.54 11.19 -34.38
C LEU A 35 -0.48 12.14 -34.96
N GLY A 36 0.47 12.55 -34.13
CA GLY A 36 1.60 13.39 -34.56
C GLY A 36 2.62 12.63 -35.41
N ASP A 37 3.58 13.37 -35.96
CA ASP A 37 4.58 12.85 -36.89
C ASP A 37 5.37 11.67 -36.33
N GLY A 38 5.61 10.65 -37.16
CA GLY A 38 6.43 9.50 -36.82
C GLY A 38 5.86 8.60 -35.72
N CYS A 39 4.58 8.76 -35.33
CA CYS A 39 3.94 7.80 -34.43
C CYS A 39 3.97 6.40 -35.03
N GLU A 40 4.14 5.39 -34.17
CA GLU A 40 4.14 3.99 -34.57
C GLU A 40 3.16 3.18 -33.71
N LEU A 41 2.11 2.66 -34.34
CA LEU A 41 1.17 1.71 -33.74
C LEU A 41 1.53 0.32 -34.26
N VAL A 42 1.99 -0.57 -33.37
CA VAL A 42 2.63 -1.84 -33.76
C VAL A 42 1.63 -2.83 -34.37
N SER A 43 0.61 -3.26 -33.63
CA SER A 43 -0.50 -4.08 -34.12
C SER A 43 -1.57 -4.14 -33.04
N HIS A 44 -2.84 -4.40 -33.36
CA HIS A 44 -3.90 -4.55 -32.35
C HIS A 44 -3.99 -3.38 -31.35
N VAL A 45 -3.66 -2.17 -31.81
CA VAL A 45 -3.79 -0.95 -31.01
C VAL A 45 -5.13 -0.32 -31.33
N VAL A 46 -5.85 0.11 -30.30
CA VAL A 46 -7.07 0.90 -30.49
C VAL A 46 -6.88 2.28 -29.89
N VAL A 47 -7.04 3.30 -30.73
CA VAL A 47 -7.08 4.71 -30.32
C VAL A 47 -8.47 5.24 -30.67
N ALA A 48 -9.18 5.77 -29.68
CA ALA A 48 -10.58 6.16 -29.79
C ALA A 48 -10.83 7.52 -29.13
N GLY A 49 -12.05 8.05 -29.32
CA GLY A 49 -12.48 9.31 -28.72
C GLY A 49 -11.70 10.53 -29.23
N ARG A 50 -11.82 11.64 -28.51
CA ARG A 50 -11.10 12.88 -28.81
C ARG A 50 -9.69 12.80 -28.23
N THR A 51 -8.82 12.13 -28.97
CA THR A 51 -7.49 11.76 -28.49
C THR A 51 -6.41 12.33 -29.37
N THR A 52 -5.48 13.07 -28.77
CA THR A 52 -4.26 13.56 -29.43
C THR A 52 -3.06 12.80 -28.89
N VAL A 53 -2.23 12.25 -29.78
CA VAL A 53 -0.97 11.60 -29.46
C VAL A 53 0.17 12.36 -30.14
N GLY A 54 1.14 12.82 -29.37
CA GLY A 54 2.28 13.59 -29.87
C GLY A 54 3.26 12.76 -30.69
N ALA A 55 4.17 13.46 -31.37
CA ALA A 55 5.10 12.89 -32.35
C ALA A 55 6.00 11.78 -31.77
N ARG A 56 6.41 10.84 -32.62
CA ARG A 56 7.36 9.75 -32.31
C ARG A 56 6.96 8.87 -31.12
N THR A 57 5.71 8.92 -30.71
CA THR A 57 5.15 8.01 -29.71
C THR A 57 4.94 6.63 -30.32
N ARG A 58 5.37 5.59 -29.59
CA ARG A 58 5.25 4.19 -30.00
C ARG A 58 4.27 3.45 -29.12
N ILE A 59 3.26 2.84 -29.74
CA ILE A 59 2.16 2.15 -29.06
C ILE A 59 2.17 0.66 -29.44
N TYR A 60 2.29 -0.19 -28.42
CA TYR A 60 2.43 -1.63 -28.53
C TYR A 60 1.08 -2.35 -28.42
N PRO A 61 1.03 -3.66 -28.77
CA PRO A 61 -0.23 -4.36 -28.94
C PRO A 61 -1.17 -4.39 -27.74
N PHE A 62 -2.46 -4.38 -28.05
CA PHE A 62 -3.56 -4.45 -27.08
C PHE A 62 -3.69 -3.22 -26.18
N ALA A 63 -2.96 -2.14 -26.47
CA ALA A 63 -3.18 -0.86 -25.82
C ALA A 63 -4.54 -0.27 -26.24
N SER A 64 -5.25 0.29 -25.27
CA SER A 64 -6.57 0.90 -25.43
C SER A 64 -6.52 2.35 -24.94
N ILE A 65 -6.46 3.28 -25.90
CA ILE A 65 -6.14 4.68 -25.65
C ILE A 65 -7.35 5.55 -26.03
N GLY A 66 -7.85 6.35 -25.09
CA GLY A 66 -8.95 7.29 -25.33
C GLY A 66 -10.36 6.72 -25.24
N HIS A 67 -10.51 5.45 -24.84
CA HIS A 67 -11.82 4.86 -24.58
C HIS A 67 -12.51 5.46 -23.35
N PRO A 68 -13.86 5.38 -23.27
CA PRO A 68 -14.63 5.97 -22.19
C PRO A 68 -14.07 5.71 -20.79
N PRO A 69 -14.08 6.73 -19.90
CA PRO A 69 -13.73 6.58 -18.50
C PRO A 69 -14.50 5.45 -17.80
N GLN A 70 -13.85 4.82 -16.84
CA GLN A 70 -14.49 3.83 -15.96
C GLN A 70 -15.30 4.48 -14.82
N ASP A 71 -15.41 5.82 -14.78
CA ASP A 71 -16.31 6.50 -13.86
C ASP A 71 -17.77 6.25 -14.29
N LEU A 72 -18.54 5.62 -13.41
CA LEU A 72 -19.95 5.30 -13.65
C LEU A 72 -20.83 6.54 -13.84
N LYS A 73 -20.32 7.74 -13.54
CA LYS A 73 -20.98 9.02 -13.78
C LYS A 73 -20.77 9.57 -15.18
N PHE A 74 -19.83 9.02 -15.96
CA PHE A 74 -19.62 9.42 -17.35
C PHE A 74 -20.89 9.18 -18.18
N ARG A 75 -21.25 10.16 -19.02
CA ARG A 75 -22.48 10.16 -19.84
C ARG A 75 -22.18 10.41 -21.33
N GLY A 76 -20.93 10.33 -21.74
CA GLY A 76 -20.53 10.67 -23.11
C GLY A 76 -20.30 12.16 -23.30
N GLU A 77 -20.05 12.90 -22.22
CA GLU A 77 -19.61 14.29 -22.30
C GLU A 77 -18.35 14.43 -23.17
N PRO A 78 -18.07 15.64 -23.70
CA PRO A 78 -17.03 15.78 -24.71
C PRO A 78 -15.61 15.84 -24.14
N SER A 79 -15.20 14.79 -23.44
CA SER A 79 -13.89 14.67 -22.80
C SER A 79 -12.76 14.39 -23.78
N THR A 80 -11.57 14.84 -23.45
CA THR A 80 -10.35 14.68 -24.24
C THR A 80 -9.27 13.89 -23.51
N LEU A 81 -8.40 13.28 -24.29
CA LEU A 81 -7.12 12.71 -23.85
C LEU A 81 -6.01 13.32 -24.69
N THR A 82 -4.99 13.88 -24.03
CA THR A 82 -3.78 14.38 -24.69
C THR A 82 -2.57 13.60 -24.18
N VAL A 83 -1.85 12.95 -25.09
CA VAL A 83 -0.58 12.26 -24.82
C VAL A 83 0.53 12.98 -25.56
N GLY A 84 1.64 13.27 -24.88
CA GLY A 84 2.78 13.97 -25.44
C GLY A 84 3.57 13.16 -26.47
N SER A 85 4.74 13.70 -26.81
CA SER A 85 5.66 13.13 -27.79
C SER A 85 6.65 12.15 -27.15
N ASP A 86 7.29 11.32 -27.97
CA ASP A 86 8.38 10.42 -27.56
C ASP A 86 7.99 9.45 -26.44
N CYS A 87 6.70 9.10 -26.33
CA CYS A 87 6.23 8.17 -25.33
C CYS A 87 6.38 6.71 -25.79
N LEU A 88 6.69 5.83 -24.83
CA LEU A 88 6.69 4.39 -25.01
C LEU A 88 5.48 3.79 -24.29
N ILE A 89 4.47 3.37 -25.04
CA ILE A 89 3.23 2.80 -24.52
C ILE A 89 3.23 1.30 -24.80
N ARG A 90 3.50 0.50 -23.77
CA ARG A 90 3.64 -0.96 -23.86
C ARG A 90 2.29 -1.68 -23.92
N GLU A 91 2.37 -2.99 -24.00
CA GLU A 91 1.25 -3.89 -24.24
C GLU A 91 0.16 -3.74 -23.18
N GLY A 92 -1.11 -3.73 -23.60
CA GLY A 92 -2.25 -3.69 -22.68
C GLY A 92 -2.39 -2.40 -21.85
N VAL A 93 -1.61 -1.35 -22.14
CA VAL A 93 -1.76 -0.06 -21.45
C VAL A 93 -3.13 0.54 -21.75
N THR A 94 -3.74 1.14 -20.73
CA THR A 94 -5.02 1.82 -20.85
C THR A 94 -4.91 3.28 -20.40
N MET A 95 -5.52 4.19 -21.16
CA MET A 95 -5.57 5.61 -20.83
C MET A 95 -6.97 6.14 -21.13
N ASN A 96 -7.66 6.68 -20.14
CA ASN A 96 -9.01 7.23 -20.30
C ASN A 96 -8.98 8.77 -20.42
N PRO A 97 -9.92 9.38 -21.16
CA PRO A 97 -10.08 10.83 -21.20
C PRO A 97 -10.65 11.35 -19.87
N GLY A 98 -10.81 12.66 -19.73
CA GLY A 98 -11.40 13.25 -18.53
C GLY A 98 -12.91 12.99 -18.37
N THR A 99 -13.49 13.60 -17.34
CA THR A 99 -14.93 13.62 -17.05
C THR A 99 -15.38 15.04 -16.75
N ALA A 100 -16.69 15.30 -16.82
CA ALA A 100 -17.24 16.60 -16.45
C ALA A 100 -16.89 17.00 -15.01
N GLY A 101 -16.68 16.03 -14.11
CA GLY A 101 -16.31 16.26 -12.72
C GLY A 101 -14.83 16.60 -12.48
N GLY A 102 -13.95 16.44 -13.47
CA GLY A 102 -12.51 16.62 -13.32
C GLY A 102 -11.83 17.53 -14.34
N GLY A 103 -12.61 18.23 -15.15
CA GLY A 103 -12.09 19.21 -16.11
C GLY A 103 -12.11 18.74 -17.56
N LEU A 104 -12.79 17.62 -17.85
CA LEU A 104 -12.99 17.06 -19.19
C LEU A 104 -11.70 16.64 -19.91
N GLU A 105 -10.56 16.64 -19.23
CA GLU A 105 -9.26 16.43 -19.87
C GLU A 105 -8.37 15.52 -19.03
N THR A 106 -7.77 14.53 -19.68
CA THR A 106 -6.60 13.81 -19.15
C THR A 106 -5.37 14.18 -19.96
N VAL A 107 -4.27 14.48 -19.28
CA VAL A 107 -3.01 14.93 -19.91
C VAL A 107 -1.86 14.04 -19.49
N VAL A 108 -1.08 13.59 -20.46
CA VAL A 108 0.18 12.87 -20.29
C VAL A 108 1.28 13.64 -21.03
N GLY A 109 2.38 13.92 -20.35
CA GLY A 109 3.53 14.63 -20.90
C GLY A 109 4.34 13.83 -21.92
N ASN A 110 5.57 14.30 -22.16
CA ASN A 110 6.50 13.79 -23.16
C ASN A 110 7.48 12.79 -22.55
N GLY A 111 8.09 11.96 -23.40
CA GLY A 111 9.21 11.09 -23.01
C GLY A 111 8.85 10.08 -21.92
N CYS A 112 7.58 9.77 -21.75
CA CYS A 112 7.09 8.86 -20.70
C CYS A 112 7.18 7.40 -21.15
N ALA A 113 7.37 6.49 -20.20
CA ALA A 113 7.32 5.05 -20.44
C ALA A 113 6.23 4.39 -19.60
N PHE A 114 5.20 3.88 -20.27
CA PHE A 114 4.13 3.11 -19.66
C PHE A 114 4.35 1.65 -19.99
N LEU A 115 4.81 0.86 -19.02
CA LEU A 115 5.06 -0.56 -19.19
C LEU A 115 3.75 -1.36 -19.13
N ALA A 116 3.85 -2.66 -19.43
CA ALA A 116 2.69 -3.49 -19.76
C ALA A 116 1.57 -3.41 -18.70
N ASN A 117 0.33 -3.29 -19.17
CA ASN A 117 -0.91 -3.21 -18.38
C ASN A 117 -0.94 -2.05 -17.36
N SER A 118 -0.17 -0.99 -17.57
CA SER A 118 -0.33 0.22 -16.78
C SER A 118 -1.62 0.95 -17.12
N HIS A 119 -2.20 1.64 -16.16
CA HIS A 119 -3.46 2.36 -16.30
C HIS A 119 -3.31 3.83 -15.90
N VAL A 120 -3.76 4.73 -16.77
CA VAL A 120 -3.98 6.15 -16.50
C VAL A 120 -5.49 6.40 -16.44
N GLY A 121 -5.99 6.64 -15.24
CA GLY A 121 -7.39 6.96 -15.00
C GLY A 121 -7.79 8.34 -15.53
N HIS A 122 -9.09 8.58 -15.58
CA HIS A 122 -9.67 9.83 -16.04
C HIS A 122 -9.20 11.04 -15.21
N ASP A 123 -9.15 12.20 -15.86
CA ASP A 123 -8.80 13.51 -15.26
C ASP A 123 -7.39 13.56 -14.65
N CYS A 124 -6.53 12.64 -15.02
CA CYS A 124 -5.15 12.63 -14.54
C CYS A 124 -4.29 13.66 -15.27
N ARG A 125 -3.29 14.19 -14.56
CA ARG A 125 -2.24 15.03 -15.14
C ARG A 125 -0.88 14.38 -14.84
N VAL A 126 -0.26 13.79 -15.85
CA VAL A 126 1.06 13.14 -15.77
C VAL A 126 2.07 14.03 -16.48
N GLY A 127 3.16 14.39 -15.79
CA GLY A 127 4.24 15.22 -16.32
C GLY A 127 5.15 14.47 -17.31
N ASP A 128 6.31 15.05 -17.59
CA ASP A 128 7.29 14.53 -18.53
C ASP A 128 8.20 13.47 -17.90
N HIS A 129 8.73 12.57 -18.73
CA HIS A 129 9.73 11.56 -18.35
C HIS A 129 9.31 10.64 -17.20
N VAL A 130 8.01 10.43 -17.04
CA VAL A 130 7.44 9.54 -16.02
C VAL A 130 7.55 8.09 -16.46
N ILE A 131 7.82 7.19 -15.50
CA ILE A 131 7.87 5.75 -15.73
C ILE A 131 6.80 5.05 -14.90
N PHE A 132 5.87 4.40 -15.59
CA PHE A 132 4.94 3.46 -14.98
C PHE A 132 5.44 2.05 -15.28
N SER A 133 5.87 1.33 -14.25
CA SER A 133 6.24 -0.07 -14.39
C SER A 133 5.01 -0.95 -14.60
N ASN A 134 5.21 -2.24 -14.89
CA ASN A 134 4.10 -3.13 -15.23
C ASN A 134 2.99 -3.12 -14.18
N ASN A 135 1.74 -3.11 -14.64
CA ASN A 135 0.53 -3.13 -13.81
C ASN A 135 0.42 -1.96 -12.81
N VAL A 136 1.04 -0.81 -13.08
CA VAL A 136 0.79 0.41 -12.28
C VAL A 136 -0.64 0.89 -12.52
N MET A 137 -1.35 1.24 -11.45
CA MET A 137 -2.73 1.72 -11.52
C MET A 137 -2.84 3.13 -10.94
N LEU A 138 -3.04 4.11 -11.81
CA LEU A 138 -3.35 5.48 -11.43
C LEU A 138 -4.87 5.68 -11.47
N ALA A 139 -5.50 5.87 -10.33
CA ALA A 139 -6.93 6.16 -10.27
C ALA A 139 -7.24 7.60 -10.77
N GLY A 140 -8.53 7.93 -10.88
CA GLY A 140 -8.95 9.23 -11.44
C GLY A 140 -8.46 10.46 -10.66
N HIS A 141 -8.30 11.58 -11.36
CA HIS A 141 -7.91 12.89 -10.84
C HIS A 141 -6.54 12.96 -10.15
N CYS A 142 -5.63 12.03 -10.44
CA CYS A 142 -4.29 12.07 -9.86
C CYS A 142 -3.38 13.05 -10.60
N THR A 143 -2.38 13.57 -9.89
CA THR A 143 -1.29 14.35 -10.51
C THR A 143 0.03 13.62 -10.28
N VAL A 144 0.82 13.45 -11.34
CA VAL A 144 2.16 12.84 -11.27
C VAL A 144 3.15 13.82 -11.87
N GLY A 145 4.13 14.22 -11.07
CA GLY A 145 5.19 15.15 -11.44
C GLY A 145 6.22 14.55 -12.38
N ASN A 146 7.06 15.43 -12.92
CA ASN A 146 8.10 15.08 -13.88
C ASN A 146 9.09 14.08 -13.29
N TYR A 147 9.58 13.15 -14.11
CA TYR A 147 10.58 12.15 -13.71
C TYR A 147 10.20 11.24 -12.53
N ALA A 148 8.92 11.20 -12.16
CA ALA A 148 8.44 10.26 -11.15
C ALA A 148 8.49 8.82 -11.68
N ILE A 149 8.76 7.87 -10.80
CA ILE A 149 8.78 6.44 -11.14
C ILE A 149 7.83 5.70 -10.23
N LEU A 150 6.89 4.97 -10.83
CA LEU A 150 5.96 4.09 -10.15
C LEU A 150 6.38 2.64 -10.43
N GLY A 151 6.73 1.93 -9.37
CA GLY A 151 7.19 0.54 -9.41
C GLY A 151 6.05 -0.43 -9.72
N GLY A 152 6.41 -1.64 -10.17
CA GLY A 152 5.43 -2.60 -10.71
C GLY A 152 4.31 -2.93 -9.71
N GLY A 153 3.07 -2.91 -10.19
CA GLY A 153 1.88 -3.18 -9.38
C GLY A 153 1.56 -2.10 -8.32
N ALA A 154 2.24 -0.94 -8.34
CA ALA A 154 1.88 0.16 -7.46
C ALA A 154 0.50 0.73 -7.85
N ALA A 155 -0.27 1.14 -6.84
CA ALA A 155 -1.57 1.76 -7.00
C ALA A 155 -1.58 3.14 -6.33
N VAL A 156 -2.12 4.14 -7.01
CA VAL A 156 -2.30 5.50 -6.51
C VAL A 156 -3.79 5.80 -6.47
N ILE A 157 -4.31 6.11 -5.28
CA ILE A 157 -5.75 6.36 -5.10
C ILE A 157 -6.16 7.71 -5.70
N GLN A 158 -7.44 7.84 -6.05
CA GLN A 158 -8.00 9.05 -6.64
C GLN A 158 -7.66 10.33 -5.87
N PHE A 159 -7.36 11.41 -6.61
CA PHE A 159 -6.93 12.72 -6.11
C PHE A 159 -5.57 12.80 -5.42
N ALA A 160 -4.81 11.70 -5.35
CA ALA A 160 -3.46 11.77 -4.79
C ALA A 160 -2.48 12.43 -5.77
N ARG A 161 -1.50 13.13 -5.21
CA ARG A 161 -0.42 13.78 -5.96
C ARG A 161 0.90 13.06 -5.71
N VAL A 162 1.66 12.81 -6.76
CA VAL A 162 3.03 12.28 -6.72
C VAL A 162 3.94 13.39 -7.24
N GLY A 163 4.80 13.95 -6.40
CA GLY A 163 5.66 15.07 -6.78
C GLY A 163 6.79 14.69 -7.75
N ASP A 164 7.45 15.72 -8.28
CA ASP A 164 8.58 15.57 -9.21
C ASP A 164 9.67 14.67 -8.62
N HIS A 165 10.29 13.85 -9.47
CA HIS A 165 11.39 12.97 -9.11
C HIS A 165 11.07 11.90 -8.04
N ALA A 166 9.82 11.81 -7.57
CA ALA A 166 9.41 10.87 -6.54
C ALA A 166 9.49 9.41 -7.02
N PHE A 167 9.56 8.49 -6.06
CA PHE A 167 9.59 7.06 -6.31
C PHE A 167 8.52 6.35 -5.48
N VAL A 168 7.58 5.70 -6.17
CA VAL A 168 6.60 4.82 -5.54
C VAL A 168 7.08 3.39 -5.70
N GLY A 169 7.39 2.69 -4.61
CA GLY A 169 7.87 1.31 -4.68
C GLY A 169 6.84 0.36 -5.26
N GLY A 170 7.30 -0.75 -5.83
CA GLY A 170 6.43 -1.81 -6.35
C GLY A 170 5.46 -2.33 -5.29
N LEU A 171 4.26 -2.74 -5.74
CA LEU A 171 3.16 -3.22 -4.92
C LEU A 171 2.74 -2.27 -3.78
N SER A 172 3.10 -0.99 -3.86
CA SER A 172 2.72 0.01 -2.87
C SER A 172 1.32 0.55 -3.15
N GLY A 173 0.55 0.79 -2.09
CA GLY A 173 -0.76 1.45 -2.18
C GLY A 173 -0.66 2.87 -1.62
N LEU A 174 -0.53 3.86 -2.49
CA LEU A 174 -0.39 5.26 -2.12
C LEU A 174 -1.77 5.92 -1.96
N GLU A 175 -2.09 6.32 -0.74
CA GLU A 175 -3.36 6.96 -0.39
C GLU A 175 -3.26 8.45 -0.01
N ASN A 176 -2.02 8.93 -0.01
CA ASN A 176 -1.57 10.23 0.45
C ASN A 176 -0.76 10.91 -0.65
N ASP A 177 -0.55 12.22 -0.52
CA ASP A 177 0.32 12.95 -1.44
C ASP A 177 1.81 12.63 -1.16
N CYS A 178 2.54 12.14 -2.16
CA CYS A 178 3.98 11.97 -2.07
C CYS A 178 4.67 13.26 -2.48
N ILE A 179 5.49 13.82 -1.60
CA ILE A 179 6.26 15.04 -1.88
C ILE A 179 7.24 14.84 -3.06
N PRO A 180 7.67 15.92 -3.73
CA PRO A 180 8.80 15.89 -4.65
C PRO A 180 10.01 15.22 -3.99
N TYR A 181 10.75 14.46 -4.78
CA TYR A 181 11.94 13.72 -4.35
C TYR A 181 11.67 12.61 -3.33
N GLY A 182 10.43 12.45 -2.87
CA GLY A 182 10.05 11.46 -1.87
C GLY A 182 10.15 10.02 -2.39
N MET A 183 10.44 9.09 -1.49
CA MET A 183 10.37 7.66 -1.77
C MET A 183 9.33 7.03 -0.85
N VAL A 184 8.27 6.44 -1.42
CA VAL A 184 7.19 5.79 -0.65
C VAL A 184 7.18 4.28 -0.87
N LEU A 185 6.90 3.53 0.20
CA LEU A 185 6.88 2.07 0.18
C LEU A 185 5.68 1.52 0.98
N GLY A 186 5.14 0.38 0.55
CA GLY A 186 4.21 -0.46 1.31
C GLY A 186 2.73 -0.25 0.95
N ASN A 187 1.87 -1.07 1.54
CA ASN A 187 0.42 -1.04 1.33
C ASN A 187 -0.28 -1.18 2.70
N ARG A 188 -0.69 -0.09 3.36
CA ARG A 188 -0.68 1.33 2.96
C ARG A 188 0.72 1.95 2.95
N ALA A 189 0.99 2.80 1.96
CA ALA A 189 2.32 3.38 1.73
C ALA A 189 2.71 4.40 2.82
N TYR A 190 4.01 4.53 3.07
CA TYR A 190 4.57 5.56 3.95
C TYR A 190 5.83 6.15 3.33
N LEU A 191 6.21 7.36 3.74
CA LEU A 191 7.42 8.03 3.26
C LEU A 191 8.66 7.38 3.87
N SER A 192 9.43 6.68 3.05
CA SER A 192 10.64 5.93 3.41
C SER A 192 11.93 6.71 3.13
N GLY A 193 11.87 8.05 3.14
CA GLY A 193 12.99 8.93 2.83
C GLY A 193 12.86 9.58 1.46
N LEU A 194 14.01 9.94 0.90
CA LEU A 194 14.15 10.57 -0.41
C LEU A 194 14.68 9.58 -1.45
N ASN A 195 14.34 9.78 -2.71
CA ASN A 195 14.81 9.03 -3.88
C ASN A 195 16.25 9.40 -4.26
N ILE A 196 17.20 9.13 -3.35
CA ILE A 196 18.60 9.54 -3.51
C ILE A 196 19.24 8.93 -4.78
N ILE A 197 18.97 7.66 -5.07
CA ILE A 197 19.52 6.98 -6.24
C ILE A 197 19.01 7.64 -7.53
N GLY A 198 17.71 7.97 -7.59
CA GLY A 198 17.13 8.67 -8.73
C GLY A 198 17.71 10.07 -8.92
N LEU A 199 17.93 10.81 -7.82
CA LEU A 199 18.57 12.12 -7.85
C LEU A 199 20.01 12.05 -8.39
N GLN A 200 20.81 11.10 -7.89
CA GLN A 200 22.20 10.89 -8.34
C GLN A 200 22.28 10.58 -9.84
N ARG A 201 21.39 9.71 -10.34
CA ARG A 201 21.33 9.37 -11.78
C ARG A 201 20.93 10.54 -12.67
N ARG A 202 20.29 11.56 -12.10
CA ARG A 202 19.87 12.79 -12.79
C ARG A 202 20.83 13.95 -12.58
N GLY A 203 22.02 13.69 -12.04
CA GLY A 203 23.09 14.69 -11.94
C GLY A 203 22.95 15.71 -10.81
N PHE A 204 22.07 15.47 -9.83
CA PHE A 204 22.00 16.32 -8.64
C PHE A 204 23.34 16.27 -7.88
N SER A 205 23.82 17.43 -7.44
CA SER A 205 25.09 17.53 -6.74
C SER A 205 25.03 16.83 -5.37
N ARG A 206 26.20 16.51 -4.80
CA ARG A 206 26.25 15.94 -3.44
C ARG A 206 25.74 16.95 -2.42
N GLU A 207 26.00 18.21 -2.67
CA GLU A 207 25.60 19.38 -1.89
C GLU A 207 24.06 19.48 -1.86
N ASP A 208 23.40 19.40 -3.01
CA ASP A 208 21.92 19.40 -3.11
C ASP A 208 21.31 18.22 -2.36
N ILE A 209 21.87 17.02 -2.55
CA ILE A 209 21.41 15.81 -1.87
C ILE A 209 21.56 15.95 -0.35
N HIS A 210 22.65 16.54 0.12
CA HIS A 210 22.87 16.80 1.54
C HIS A 210 21.88 17.84 2.08
N ALA A 211 21.61 18.92 1.35
CA ALA A 211 20.63 19.93 1.72
C ALA A 211 19.22 19.34 1.78
N LEU A 212 18.78 18.61 0.75
CA LEU A 212 17.49 17.91 0.73
C LEU A 212 17.33 16.94 1.92
N ARG A 213 18.39 16.19 2.28
CA ARG A 213 18.38 15.32 3.47
C ARG A 213 18.26 16.09 4.78
N ARG A 214 18.84 17.30 4.88
CA ARG A 214 18.66 18.17 6.05
C ARG A 214 17.23 18.69 6.12
N ALA A 215 16.73 19.30 5.04
CA ALA A 215 15.36 19.80 4.93
C ALA A 215 14.32 18.71 5.22
N TYR A 216 14.47 17.51 4.67
CA TYR A 216 13.58 16.37 4.95
C TYR A 216 13.54 16.04 6.46
N ARG A 217 14.69 16.02 7.14
CA ARG A 217 14.74 15.72 8.58
C ARG A 217 14.04 16.79 9.41
N LEU A 218 14.18 18.06 9.02
CA LEU A 218 13.50 19.18 9.66
C LEU A 218 12.00 19.10 9.40
N LEU A 219 11.56 18.99 8.14
CA LEU A 219 10.13 18.91 7.76
C LEU A 219 9.34 17.80 8.48
N PHE A 220 9.98 16.65 8.74
CA PHE A 220 9.34 15.51 9.38
C PHE A 220 9.89 15.21 10.80
N ALA A 221 10.39 16.25 11.48
CA ALA A 221 10.70 16.17 12.91
C ALA A 221 9.43 15.95 13.76
N GLN A 222 9.60 15.52 15.02
CA GLN A 222 8.47 15.22 15.91
C GLN A 222 7.86 16.45 16.58
N GLU A 223 8.61 17.55 16.65
CA GLU A 223 8.22 18.77 17.35
C GLU A 223 7.49 19.72 16.39
N GLY A 224 6.47 20.42 16.89
CA GLY A 224 5.66 21.35 16.10
C GLY A 224 4.68 20.69 15.13
N THR A 225 3.95 21.53 14.41
CA THR A 225 3.07 21.17 13.30
C THR A 225 3.85 21.12 11.98
N LEU A 226 3.28 20.49 10.95
CA LEU A 226 3.92 20.45 9.63
C LEU A 226 4.11 21.85 9.05
N MET A 227 3.14 22.75 9.25
CA MET A 227 3.20 24.10 8.69
C MET A 227 4.24 24.98 9.38
N GLU A 228 4.38 24.89 10.71
CA GLU A 228 5.47 25.60 11.42
C GLU A 228 6.84 25.16 10.87
N ARG A 229 7.05 23.85 10.69
CA ARG A 229 8.31 23.34 10.14
C ARG A 229 8.53 23.67 8.67
N VAL A 230 7.45 23.89 7.90
CA VAL A 230 7.55 24.40 6.51
C VAL A 230 8.11 25.82 6.52
N GLU A 231 7.65 26.68 7.43
CA GLU A 231 8.17 28.04 7.54
C GLU A 231 9.61 28.08 8.08
N ASP A 232 9.94 27.25 9.07
CA ASP A 232 11.32 27.13 9.58
C ASP A 232 12.30 26.69 8.47
N VAL A 233 11.91 25.68 7.68
CA VAL A 233 12.73 25.19 6.56
C VAL A 233 12.79 26.22 5.42
N ALA A 234 11.72 27.00 5.18
CA ALA A 234 11.76 28.08 4.21
C ALA A 234 12.81 29.14 4.59
N ALA A 235 12.88 29.51 5.87
CA ALA A 235 13.84 30.48 6.37
C ALA A 235 15.30 29.97 6.32
N GLU A 236 15.54 28.69 6.62
CA GLU A 236 16.89 28.11 6.58
C GLU A 236 17.42 27.88 5.15
N PHE A 237 16.53 27.60 4.19
CA PHE A 237 16.91 27.20 2.82
C PHE A 237 16.39 28.16 1.73
N ASP A 238 16.30 29.46 2.03
CA ASP A 238 15.65 30.48 1.19
C ASP A 238 16.17 30.57 -0.26
N THR A 239 17.36 30.07 -0.57
CA THR A 239 17.92 30.10 -1.93
C THR A 239 17.95 28.75 -2.64
N HIS A 240 17.44 27.67 -2.04
CA HIS A 240 17.57 26.32 -2.58
C HIS A 240 16.33 25.87 -3.40
N PRO A 241 16.42 25.79 -4.74
CA PRO A 241 15.25 25.58 -5.61
C PRO A 241 14.51 24.27 -5.32
N ALA A 242 15.24 23.14 -5.23
CA ALA A 242 14.63 21.84 -4.97
C ALA A 242 13.91 21.74 -3.60
N ILE A 243 14.34 22.51 -2.61
CA ILE A 243 13.67 22.55 -1.29
C ILE A 243 12.40 23.38 -1.42
N HIS A 244 12.45 24.53 -2.09
CA HIS A 244 11.27 25.33 -2.39
C HIS A 244 10.18 24.58 -3.14
N GLU A 245 10.54 23.67 -4.05
CA GLU A 245 9.56 22.80 -4.71
C GLU A 245 8.81 21.90 -3.71
N ILE A 246 9.52 21.31 -2.73
CA ILE A 246 8.87 20.52 -1.66
C ILE A 246 7.93 21.42 -0.85
N LEU A 247 8.39 22.61 -0.45
CA LEU A 247 7.60 23.54 0.36
C LEU A 247 6.36 24.03 -0.39
N ALA A 248 6.52 24.41 -1.65
CA ALA A 248 5.42 24.83 -2.52
C ALA A 248 4.39 23.71 -2.70
N PHE A 249 4.84 22.47 -2.91
CA PHE A 249 3.95 21.32 -3.02
C PHE A 249 3.13 21.06 -1.75
N ILE A 250 3.76 21.19 -0.57
CA ILE A 250 3.09 21.05 0.73
C ILE A 250 2.10 22.20 0.94
N ARG A 251 2.52 23.46 0.71
CA ARG A 251 1.69 24.66 0.87
C ARG A 251 0.49 24.69 -0.06
N ALA A 252 0.67 24.27 -1.31
CA ALA A 252 -0.43 24.17 -2.28
C ALA A 252 -1.55 23.24 -1.79
N GLY A 253 -1.19 22.21 -1.02
CA GLY A 253 -2.15 21.26 -0.48
C GLY A 253 -2.91 20.50 -1.57
N GLY A 254 -3.80 19.60 -1.14
CA GLY A 254 -4.58 18.77 -2.05
C GLY A 254 -5.75 18.15 -1.31
N LYS A 255 -6.47 17.25 -2.00
CA LYS A 255 -7.59 16.51 -1.38
C LYS A 255 -7.11 15.40 -0.44
N ARG A 256 -5.81 15.08 -0.45
CA ARG A 256 -5.19 14.04 0.39
C ARG A 256 -4.18 14.68 1.33
N SER A 257 -4.02 14.08 2.51
CA SER A 257 -2.93 14.47 3.41
C SER A 257 -1.57 14.08 2.83
N ILE A 258 -0.52 14.81 3.20
CA ILE A 258 0.87 14.46 2.87
C ILE A 258 1.23 13.08 3.44
N CYS A 259 1.92 12.28 2.65
CA CYS A 259 2.49 11.01 3.06
C CYS A 259 3.63 11.28 4.04
N THR A 260 3.52 10.79 5.27
CA THR A 260 4.51 11.04 6.32
C THR A 260 5.36 9.80 6.58
N PRO A 261 6.56 9.98 7.15
CA PRO A 261 7.36 8.85 7.60
C PRO A 261 6.63 8.10 8.70
N ARG A 262 6.80 6.78 8.75
CA ARG A 262 6.34 6.05 9.93
C ARG A 262 7.02 6.62 11.15
N PRO A 263 6.29 6.85 12.26
CA PRO A 263 6.92 7.14 13.53
C PRO A 263 7.99 6.08 13.74
N ARG A 264 9.24 6.51 13.91
CA ARG A 264 10.24 5.60 14.45
C ARG A 264 9.67 5.16 15.79
N LEU A 265 9.19 3.92 15.89
CA LEU A 265 9.09 3.28 17.19
C LEU A 265 10.47 3.52 17.80
N ARG A 266 10.54 4.20 18.95
CA ARG A 266 11.82 4.34 19.66
C ARG A 266 12.27 2.91 19.97
N GLY A 267 13.26 2.45 19.22
CA GLY A 267 13.62 1.05 19.07
C GLY A 267 13.38 0.61 17.65
N GLY A 268 14.45 0.37 16.89
CA GLY A 268 14.37 -0.50 15.72
C GLY A 268 13.77 -1.86 16.11
N LEU A 269 13.89 -2.86 15.24
CA LEU A 269 13.90 -4.23 15.75
C LEU A 269 15.06 -4.31 16.75
N ARG A 270 14.82 -4.01 18.04
CA ARG A 270 15.64 -4.54 19.11
C ARG A 270 15.61 -6.02 18.79
N ARG A 271 16.79 -6.61 18.58
CA ARG A 271 16.95 -8.05 18.82
C ARG A 271 16.09 -8.33 20.05
N PRO A 272 15.10 -9.25 19.99
CA PRO A 272 14.26 -9.51 21.15
C PRO A 272 15.20 -9.63 22.34
N ALA A 273 15.00 -8.79 23.36
CA ALA A 273 15.86 -8.81 24.53
C ALA A 273 15.98 -10.27 24.93
N VAL A 274 17.21 -10.79 25.02
CA VAL A 274 17.43 -12.20 25.36
C VAL A 274 16.69 -12.40 26.68
N ILE A 275 15.57 -13.13 26.62
CA ILE A 275 14.71 -13.30 27.79
C ILE A 275 15.52 -14.18 28.73
N ASP A 276 16.00 -13.59 29.82
CA ASP A 276 16.75 -14.30 30.86
C ASP A 276 16.00 -15.60 31.22
N PRO A 277 16.58 -16.78 30.94
CA PRO A 277 15.90 -18.05 31.11
C PRO A 277 15.62 -18.38 32.58
N ALA A 278 16.35 -17.77 33.52
CA ALA A 278 16.20 -18.00 34.95
C ALA A 278 15.04 -17.19 35.56
N ARG A 279 14.61 -16.10 34.92
CA ARG A 279 13.50 -15.25 35.42
C ARG A 279 12.12 -15.78 34.99
N PRO A 280 11.12 -15.75 35.87
CA PRO A 280 9.80 -16.28 35.59
C PRO A 280 9.09 -15.46 34.50
N LEU A 281 8.29 -16.11 33.68
CA LEU A 281 7.32 -15.44 32.79
C LEU A 281 6.05 -15.10 33.57
N ALA A 282 5.31 -14.07 33.14
CA ALA A 282 3.96 -13.81 33.64
C ALA A 282 2.95 -14.18 32.55
N LEU A 283 2.21 -15.28 32.74
CA LEU A 283 1.11 -15.70 31.88
C LEU A 283 -0.17 -14.98 32.29
N VAL A 284 -0.63 -14.03 31.47
CA VAL A 284 -1.92 -13.36 31.68
C VAL A 284 -3.00 -14.17 30.98
N ALA A 285 -3.81 -14.88 31.77
CA ALA A 285 -4.76 -15.87 31.27
C ALA A 285 -6.14 -15.25 31.00
N GLY A 286 -6.50 -15.13 29.72
CA GLY A 286 -7.84 -14.79 29.22
C GLY A 286 -8.74 -16.01 29.05
N ALA A 287 -9.74 -15.91 28.16
CA ALA A 287 -10.74 -16.96 27.95
C ALA A 287 -10.25 -18.11 27.04
N GLY A 288 -10.92 -19.27 27.12
CA GLY A 288 -10.65 -20.45 26.29
C GLY A 288 -9.44 -21.27 26.75
N HIS A 289 -9.08 -22.30 25.96
CA HIS A 289 -8.06 -23.30 26.34
C HIS A 289 -6.61 -22.90 26.07
N LEU A 290 -6.36 -21.81 25.34
CA LEU A 290 -4.99 -21.40 24.99
C LEU A 290 -4.09 -21.14 26.23
N PRO A 291 -4.54 -20.49 27.31
CA PRO A 291 -3.75 -20.38 28.54
C PRO A 291 -3.28 -21.73 29.10
N GLU A 292 -4.12 -22.76 29.03
CA GLU A 292 -3.80 -24.12 29.52
C GLU A 292 -2.72 -24.77 28.66
N LEU A 293 -2.85 -24.64 27.34
CA LEU A 293 -1.84 -25.14 26.40
C LEU A 293 -0.49 -24.43 26.58
N VAL A 294 -0.51 -23.12 26.80
CA VAL A 294 0.70 -22.34 27.06
C VAL A 294 1.33 -22.76 28.38
N ALA A 295 0.55 -22.86 29.46
CA ALA A 295 1.03 -23.30 30.77
C ALA A 295 1.65 -24.72 30.71
N ALA A 296 0.97 -25.67 30.09
CA ALA A 296 1.47 -27.04 29.92
C ALA A 296 2.77 -27.09 29.08
N SER A 297 2.89 -26.22 28.07
CA SER A 297 4.12 -26.09 27.29
C SER A 297 5.28 -25.55 28.12
N LEU A 298 5.03 -24.54 28.95
CA LEU A 298 6.03 -23.96 29.85
C LEU A 298 6.49 -24.97 30.91
N ASP A 299 5.57 -25.78 31.45
CA ASP A 299 5.91 -26.88 32.37
C ASP A 299 6.82 -27.91 31.72
N ARG A 300 6.48 -28.37 30.50
CA ARG A 300 7.32 -29.31 29.74
C ARG A 300 8.71 -28.76 29.46
N ALA A 301 8.79 -27.46 29.16
CA ALA A 301 10.05 -26.77 28.94
C ALA A 301 10.81 -26.44 30.24
N ARG A 302 10.25 -26.78 31.41
CA ARG A 302 10.77 -26.39 32.75
C ARG A 302 11.04 -24.89 32.85
N ARG A 303 10.24 -24.08 32.14
CA ARG A 303 10.37 -22.62 32.14
C ARG A 303 9.58 -22.08 33.34
N PRO A 304 10.21 -21.37 34.30
CA PRO A 304 9.46 -20.81 35.42
C PRO A 304 8.46 -19.77 34.93
N PHE A 305 7.25 -19.79 35.47
CA PHE A 305 6.21 -18.79 35.19
C PHE A 305 5.20 -18.66 36.32
N ARG A 306 4.49 -17.55 36.33
CA ARG A 306 3.36 -17.26 37.22
C ARG A 306 2.12 -16.91 36.39
N VAL A 307 0.95 -17.28 36.87
CA VAL A 307 -0.34 -17.13 36.20
C VAL A 307 -1.13 -16.00 36.85
N LEU A 308 -1.41 -14.97 36.06
CA LEU A 308 -2.35 -13.89 36.41
C LEU A 308 -3.68 -14.15 35.70
N ALA A 309 -4.70 -14.61 36.44
CA ALA A 309 -6.02 -14.87 35.90
C ALA A 309 -6.89 -13.61 35.87
N VAL A 310 -7.61 -13.42 34.77
CA VAL A 310 -8.62 -12.37 34.63
C VAL A 310 -9.99 -12.89 35.08
N ARG A 311 -10.53 -12.28 36.13
CA ARG A 311 -11.84 -12.63 36.70
C ARG A 311 -12.94 -12.49 35.65
N GLY A 312 -13.81 -13.49 35.58
CA GLY A 312 -14.89 -13.57 34.60
C GLY A 312 -14.49 -14.12 33.22
N PHE A 313 -13.18 -14.26 32.93
CA PHE A 313 -12.70 -14.71 31.63
C PHE A 313 -11.90 -16.01 31.70
N THR A 314 -10.99 -16.12 32.66
CA THR A 314 -10.16 -17.33 32.78
C THR A 314 -11.01 -18.54 33.15
N GLU A 315 -10.83 -19.62 32.40
CA GLU A 315 -11.48 -20.92 32.63
C GLU A 315 -11.20 -21.42 34.05
N ARG A 316 -12.16 -22.18 34.62
CA ARG A 316 -12.10 -22.61 36.03
C ARG A 316 -10.83 -23.40 36.34
N ALA A 317 -10.38 -24.25 35.42
CA ALA A 317 -9.17 -25.06 35.59
C ALA A 317 -7.91 -24.17 35.66
N MET A 318 -7.73 -23.26 34.71
CA MET A 318 -6.62 -22.28 34.76
C MET A 318 -6.71 -21.32 35.96
N ARG A 319 -7.91 -20.89 36.36
CA ARG A 319 -8.07 -20.00 37.53
C ARG A 319 -7.66 -20.67 38.85
N ARG A 320 -7.85 -21.98 39.00
CA ARG A 320 -7.37 -22.73 40.18
C ARG A 320 -5.84 -22.75 40.27
N ARG A 321 -5.16 -22.59 39.14
CA ARG A 321 -3.71 -22.54 39.02
C ARG A 321 -3.16 -21.10 39.09
N ALA A 322 -4.02 -20.11 39.27
CA ALA A 322 -3.61 -18.70 39.25
C ALA A 322 -2.86 -18.31 40.52
N ASP A 323 -1.70 -17.68 40.35
CA ASP A 323 -0.94 -17.04 41.43
C ASP A 323 -1.59 -15.72 41.88
N ALA A 324 -2.35 -15.09 40.99
CA ALA A 324 -3.19 -13.93 41.32
C ALA A 324 -4.41 -13.84 40.40
N VAL A 325 -5.50 -13.25 40.90
CA VAL A 325 -6.74 -13.01 40.14
C VAL A 325 -7.05 -11.52 40.15
N VAL A 326 -7.18 -10.92 38.96
CA VAL A 326 -7.47 -9.49 38.77
C VAL A 326 -8.76 -9.29 38.00
N ASP A 327 -9.43 -8.18 38.23
CA ASP A 327 -10.52 -7.73 37.36
C ASP A 327 -9.93 -7.13 36.08
N LEU A 328 -10.61 -7.31 34.95
CA LEU A 328 -10.14 -6.84 33.63
C LEU A 328 -9.79 -5.33 33.62
N LEU A 329 -10.54 -4.53 34.39
CA LEU A 329 -10.36 -3.08 34.48
C LEU A 329 -9.45 -2.64 35.64
N ASP A 330 -8.94 -3.56 36.47
CA ASP A 330 -7.96 -3.23 37.52
C ASP A 330 -6.53 -3.17 36.95
N ILE A 331 -6.32 -2.19 36.08
CA ILE A 331 -5.00 -1.92 35.48
C ILE A 331 -3.96 -1.56 36.55
N PRO A 332 -4.24 -0.67 37.54
CA PRO A 332 -3.25 -0.36 38.57
C PRO A 332 -2.86 -1.58 39.43
N GLY A 333 -3.81 -2.43 39.82
CA GLY A 333 -3.53 -3.66 40.55
C GLY A 333 -2.74 -4.66 39.71
N THR A 334 -3.12 -4.85 38.45
CA THR A 334 -2.38 -5.67 37.48
C THR A 334 -0.93 -5.20 37.35
N LEU A 335 -0.70 -3.91 37.17
CA LEU A 335 0.65 -3.34 37.04
C LEU A 335 1.46 -3.46 38.33
N ARG A 336 0.83 -3.37 39.50
CA ARG A 336 1.49 -3.57 40.80
C ARG A 336 1.99 -5.01 40.93
N ILE A 337 1.14 -5.98 40.63
CA ILE A 337 1.49 -7.41 40.66
C ILE A 337 2.61 -7.72 39.68
N LEU A 338 2.55 -7.21 38.45
CA LEU A 338 3.60 -7.43 37.45
C LEU A 338 4.93 -6.78 37.85
N LYS A 339 4.91 -5.63 38.54
CA LYS A 339 6.13 -5.01 39.08
C LYS A 339 6.73 -5.87 40.20
N GLU A 340 5.90 -6.37 41.10
CA GLU A 340 6.32 -7.24 42.20
C GLU A 340 6.91 -8.57 41.69
N TRP A 341 6.27 -9.19 40.69
CA TRP A 341 6.75 -10.44 40.11
C TRP A 341 8.00 -10.28 39.25
N ALA A 342 8.29 -9.06 38.81
CA ALA A 342 9.43 -8.71 37.95
C ALA A 342 9.69 -9.77 36.85
N PRO A 343 8.69 -10.11 36.01
CA PRO A 343 8.83 -11.20 35.06
C PRO A 343 9.81 -10.86 33.94
N ALA A 344 10.40 -11.89 33.33
CA ALA A 344 11.28 -11.72 32.17
C ALA A 344 10.50 -11.25 30.94
N ALA A 345 9.25 -11.71 30.81
CA ALA A 345 8.29 -11.26 29.80
C ALA A 345 6.86 -11.55 30.28
N VAL A 346 5.90 -10.81 29.69
CA VAL A 346 4.46 -11.03 29.89
C VAL A 346 3.89 -11.73 28.66
N VAL A 347 3.22 -12.85 28.88
CA VAL A 347 2.61 -13.68 27.84
C VAL A 347 1.10 -13.61 28.00
N PRO A 348 0.39 -12.76 27.25
CA PRO A 348 -1.06 -12.82 27.19
C PRO A 348 -1.49 -14.05 26.39
N ALA A 349 -2.36 -14.88 26.94
CA ALA A 349 -2.90 -16.06 26.27
C ALA A 349 -4.42 -16.12 26.48
N GLY A 350 -5.14 -16.57 25.47
CA GLY A 350 -6.60 -16.69 25.50
C GLY A 350 -7.32 -15.67 24.61
N GLY A 351 -8.60 -15.94 24.39
CA GLY A 351 -9.48 -15.06 23.61
C GLY A 351 -9.85 -13.80 24.39
N VAL A 352 -10.06 -12.72 23.64
CA VAL A 352 -10.70 -11.50 24.11
C VAL A 352 -12.14 -11.56 23.65
N THR A 353 -13.04 -12.02 24.51
CA THR A 353 -14.48 -11.96 24.25
C THR A 353 -15.05 -10.70 24.91
N ARG A 354 -16.16 -10.19 24.40
CA ARG A 354 -16.86 -9.06 25.04
C ARG A 354 -17.25 -9.44 26.49
N PRO A 355 -16.89 -8.63 27.50
CA PRO A 355 -17.29 -8.88 28.88
C PRO A 355 -18.81 -8.90 29.02
N SER A 356 -19.34 -9.77 29.88
CA SER A 356 -20.69 -9.57 30.39
C SER A 356 -20.73 -8.30 31.25
N PRO A 357 -21.86 -7.58 31.32
CA PRO A 357 -22.00 -6.40 32.20
C PRO A 357 -21.62 -6.67 33.66
N ALA A 358 -21.86 -7.89 34.13
CA ALA A 358 -21.46 -8.37 35.45
C ALA A 358 -19.94 -8.48 35.66
N ALA A 359 -19.16 -8.76 34.60
CA ALA A 359 -17.69 -8.79 34.67
C ALA A 359 -17.05 -7.38 34.66
N LEU A 360 -17.85 -6.32 34.48
CA LEU A 360 -17.45 -4.91 34.51
C LEU A 360 -17.84 -4.21 35.83
N LEU A 361 -18.53 -4.91 36.73
CA LEU A 361 -19.16 -4.36 37.93
C LEU A 361 -18.18 -4.20 39.11
N ASN A 362 -17.12 -3.41 38.88
CA ASN A 362 -16.46 -2.68 39.94
C ASN A 362 -16.47 -1.19 39.58
N ALA A 363 -17.49 -0.49 40.08
CA ALA A 363 -17.87 0.86 39.65
C ALA A 363 -16.70 1.87 39.72
N ALA A 364 -15.81 1.73 40.71
CA ALA A 364 -14.65 2.60 40.87
C ALA A 364 -13.60 2.46 39.74
N HIS A 365 -13.36 1.23 39.25
CA HIS A 365 -12.40 0.97 38.18
C HIS A 365 -12.97 1.27 36.79
N ALA A 366 -14.27 1.07 36.62
CA ALA A 366 -15.01 1.45 35.42
C ALA A 366 -14.94 2.97 35.17
N VAL A 367 -15.21 3.78 36.20
CA VAL A 367 -15.14 5.25 36.08
C VAL A 367 -13.73 5.75 35.76
N ARG A 368 -12.69 5.16 36.37
CA ARG A 368 -11.29 5.55 36.15
C ARG A 368 -10.73 5.15 34.79
N ASN A 369 -11.28 4.12 34.14
CA ASN A 369 -10.82 3.59 32.85
C ASN A 369 -11.85 3.79 31.72
N ARG A 370 -12.55 4.93 31.73
CA ARG A 370 -13.67 5.26 30.83
C ARG A 370 -13.32 5.18 29.34
N ASP A 371 -12.08 5.46 28.95
CA ASP A 371 -11.68 5.41 27.53
C ASP A 371 -11.50 3.97 27.01
N ILE A 372 -11.12 3.03 27.88
CA ILE A 372 -11.09 1.60 27.55
C ILE A 372 -12.52 1.07 27.46
N LEU A 373 -13.43 1.54 28.33
CA LEU A 373 -14.85 1.23 28.23
C LEU A 373 -15.47 1.71 26.90
N LYS A 374 -15.14 2.91 26.41
CA LYS A 374 -15.59 3.38 25.09
C LYS A 374 -15.16 2.45 23.96
N SER A 375 -13.98 1.81 24.07
CA SER A 375 -13.47 0.90 23.05
C SER A 375 -14.21 -0.45 22.99
N LEU A 376 -14.88 -0.87 24.08
CA LEU A 376 -15.72 -2.08 24.13
C LEU A 376 -16.91 -2.03 23.16
N ALA A 377 -17.43 -0.83 22.89
CA ALA A 377 -18.52 -0.62 21.94
C ALA A 377 -18.10 -0.88 20.47
N GLY A 378 -16.80 -0.79 20.17
CA GLY A 378 -16.25 -0.85 18.80
C GLY A 378 -15.74 -2.21 18.32
N GLY A 379 -15.94 -3.29 19.09
CA GLY A 379 -15.54 -4.66 18.76
C GLY A 379 -14.21 -5.12 19.40
N ASP A 380 -14.00 -6.44 19.44
CA ASP A 380 -12.95 -7.10 20.25
C ASP A 380 -11.51 -6.70 19.84
N ASP A 381 -11.27 -6.50 18.55
CA ASP A 381 -9.97 -6.05 18.00
C ASP A 381 -9.60 -4.61 18.42
N ARG A 382 -10.60 -3.76 18.66
CA ARG A 382 -10.38 -2.39 19.14
C ARG A 382 -10.10 -2.38 20.63
N LEU A 383 -10.79 -3.24 21.39
CA LEU A 383 -10.52 -3.43 22.81
C LEU A 383 -9.08 -3.90 23.04
N LEU A 384 -8.65 -4.94 22.34
CA LEU A 384 -7.30 -5.49 22.50
C LEU A 384 -6.22 -4.44 22.18
N ARG A 385 -6.39 -3.66 21.10
CA ARG A 385 -5.48 -2.56 20.76
C ARG A 385 -5.46 -1.45 21.82
N ALA A 386 -6.63 -1.09 22.37
CA ALA A 386 -6.72 -0.08 23.41
C ALA A 386 -6.01 -0.53 24.71
N VAL A 387 -6.23 -1.79 25.12
CA VAL A 387 -5.59 -2.38 26.30
C VAL A 387 -4.07 -2.44 26.12
N LEU A 388 -3.58 -2.95 24.98
CA LEU A 388 -2.14 -3.03 24.69
C LEU A 388 -1.47 -1.66 24.64
N SER A 389 -2.12 -0.66 24.00
CA SER A 389 -1.62 0.71 23.94
C SER A 389 -1.53 1.33 25.33
N HIS A 390 -2.54 1.11 26.18
CA HIS A 390 -2.58 1.66 27.53
C HIS A 390 -1.52 1.04 28.44
N CYS A 391 -1.34 -0.28 28.38
CA CYS A 391 -0.29 -0.98 29.11
C CYS A 391 1.11 -0.53 28.66
N SER A 392 1.36 -0.45 27.35
CA SER A 392 2.65 -0.03 26.80
C SER A 392 3.03 1.41 27.18
N LYS A 393 2.07 2.32 27.31
CA LYS A 393 2.33 3.71 27.74
C LYS A 393 2.78 3.81 29.20
N ARG A 394 2.40 2.87 30.06
CA ARG A 394 2.65 2.95 31.51
C ARG A 394 3.77 2.06 32.03
N THR A 395 4.13 0.99 31.32
CA THR A 395 5.18 0.05 31.77
C THR A 395 6.54 0.28 31.14
N GLY A 396 6.64 1.05 30.05
CA GLY A 396 7.91 1.22 29.31
C GLY A 396 8.47 -0.05 28.68
N THR A 397 7.77 -1.20 28.81
CA THR A 397 8.16 -2.49 28.26
C THR A 397 7.31 -2.80 27.04
N GLY A 398 7.94 -2.92 25.88
CA GLY A 398 7.26 -3.25 24.62
C GLY A 398 6.55 -4.61 24.74
N CYS A 399 5.23 -4.60 24.61
CA CYS A 399 4.41 -5.80 24.55
C CYS A 399 4.30 -6.24 23.08
N SER A 400 4.86 -7.39 22.72
CA SER A 400 4.72 -7.95 21.37
C SER A 400 3.36 -8.64 21.24
N ALA A 401 2.41 -7.99 20.58
CA ALA A 401 1.15 -8.63 20.20
C ALA A 401 1.31 -9.30 18.84
N SER A 402 1.31 -10.63 18.84
CA SER A 402 1.09 -11.46 17.65
C SER A 402 -0.41 -11.68 17.50
N THR A 403 -1.07 -10.83 16.70
CA THR A 403 -2.45 -11.08 16.27
C THR A 403 -2.53 -11.06 14.75
N ARG A 404 -2.29 -12.23 14.14
CA ARG A 404 -2.88 -12.58 12.85
C ARG A 404 -3.69 -13.85 13.04
N SER A 405 -5.00 -13.71 13.11
CA SER A 405 -5.93 -14.79 12.80
C SER A 405 -7.23 -14.18 12.29
N ARG A 406 -7.35 -14.05 10.97
CA ARG A 406 -8.63 -14.30 10.30
C ARG A 406 -8.63 -15.79 9.92
N PRO A 407 -9.77 -16.48 9.97
CA PRO A 407 -9.83 -17.87 9.55
C PRO A 407 -9.71 -17.88 8.03
N THR A 408 -8.54 -18.26 7.53
CA THR A 408 -8.40 -18.78 6.18
C THR A 408 -8.15 -20.27 6.33
N CYS A 409 -9.21 -21.07 6.11
CA CYS A 409 -9.02 -22.43 5.65
C CYS A 409 -8.24 -22.36 4.33
N SER A 410 -6.95 -22.64 4.38
CA SER A 410 -6.15 -23.00 3.22
C SER A 410 -4.91 -23.71 3.76
N ALA A 411 -4.89 -25.02 3.56
CA ALA A 411 -3.73 -25.85 3.79
C ALA A 411 -2.65 -25.47 2.77
N ALA A 412 -1.46 -25.12 3.25
CA ALA A 412 -0.24 -25.14 2.46
C ALA A 412 0.92 -25.56 3.37
N LEU A 413 1.18 -26.87 3.38
CA LEU A 413 2.39 -27.48 3.92
C LEU A 413 3.53 -27.32 2.89
N ALA A 414 4.67 -26.89 3.43
CA ALA A 414 6.04 -27.27 3.07
C ALA A 414 6.52 -27.11 1.61
N GLY A 415 7.50 -26.22 1.45
CA GLY A 415 8.48 -26.31 0.37
C GLY A 415 9.55 -27.38 0.63
N SER A 416 10.34 -27.58 -0.42
CA SER A 416 11.62 -28.31 -0.55
C SER A 416 11.58 -29.85 -0.58
N ALA A 417 11.50 -30.41 -1.80
CA ALA A 417 12.31 -31.56 -2.21
C ALA A 417 12.39 -31.60 -3.75
N GLY A 418 13.57 -31.95 -4.27
CA GLY A 418 13.97 -31.83 -5.66
C GLY A 418 13.12 -32.61 -6.67
N TRP A 419 13.00 -32.03 -7.86
CA TRP A 419 12.39 -32.67 -9.02
C TRP A 419 13.39 -33.64 -9.66
N THR A 420 13.19 -34.94 -9.40
CA THR A 420 13.67 -36.02 -10.28
C THR A 420 12.48 -36.57 -11.06
N ARG A 421 12.61 -36.58 -12.40
CA ARG A 421 11.64 -37.17 -13.34
C ARG A 421 11.58 -38.69 -13.14
N ILE A 422 10.36 -39.25 -13.13
CA ILE A 422 10.07 -40.67 -13.39
C ILE A 422 8.87 -40.73 -14.37
N PRO A 423 8.88 -41.63 -15.38
CA PRO A 423 8.03 -41.52 -16.57
C PRO A 423 6.68 -42.23 -16.43
N THR A 424 5.66 -41.68 -17.07
CA THR A 424 4.34 -42.29 -17.23
C THR A 424 4.39 -43.43 -18.26
N ARG A 425 4.00 -44.65 -17.87
CA ARG A 425 3.65 -45.75 -18.78
C ARG A 425 2.12 -45.83 -18.97
N PRO A 426 1.63 -46.32 -20.12
CA PRO A 426 0.25 -46.15 -20.57
C PRO A 426 -0.69 -47.25 -20.05
N SER A 427 -1.94 -46.89 -19.75
CA SER A 427 -3.01 -47.85 -19.49
C SER A 427 -3.56 -48.41 -20.80
N ARG A 428 -3.57 -49.75 -20.91
CA ARG A 428 -4.22 -50.52 -21.98
C ARG A 428 -5.71 -50.70 -21.67
N SER A 429 -6.52 -50.57 -22.72
CA SER A 429 -7.92 -51.00 -22.76
C SER A 429 -8.06 -52.53 -22.77
N PRO A 430 -9.25 -53.05 -22.43
CA PRO A 430 -9.78 -54.26 -23.04
C PRO A 430 -11.09 -54.00 -23.82
N ARG A 431 -11.34 -54.91 -24.76
CA ARG A 431 -12.24 -54.84 -25.92
C ARG A 431 -13.73 -55.06 -25.60
N ALA A 432 -14.55 -54.37 -26.39
CA ALA A 432 -15.81 -54.70 -27.07
C ALA A 432 -16.53 -56.06 -26.84
N GLY A 433 -17.87 -55.97 -26.73
CA GLY A 433 -18.85 -56.99 -27.10
C GLY A 433 -20.29 -56.42 -27.05
N PRO A 434 -21.22 -56.79 -27.95
CA PRO A 434 -22.26 -55.90 -28.49
C PRO A 434 -23.67 -56.13 -27.94
N CYS A 435 -24.55 -55.12 -28.02
CA CYS A 435 -26.01 -55.36 -28.07
C CYS A 435 -26.74 -54.29 -28.89
N SER A 436 -27.60 -54.81 -29.75
CA SER A 436 -28.48 -54.22 -30.74
C SER A 436 -29.62 -53.38 -30.16
N ALA A 437 -30.07 -52.39 -30.95
CA ALA A 437 -31.38 -51.73 -30.84
C ALA A 437 -32.53 -52.75 -31.10
N PRO A 438 -33.79 -52.44 -30.75
CA PRO A 438 -34.56 -51.29 -31.25
C PRO A 438 -34.73 -50.13 -30.27
#